data_AF-A0A835UXR9-F1
#
_entry.id   AF-A0A835UXR9-F1
#
_cell.length_a   1.000
_cell.length_b   1.000
_cell.length_c   1.000
_cell.angle_alpha   90.00
_cell.angle_beta   90.00
_cell.angle_gamma   90.00
#
_symmetry.space_group_name_H-M   'P 1'
#
loop_
_entity.id
_entity.type
_entity.pdbx_description
1 polymer ?
#
loop_
_entity_poly.entity_id
_entity_poly.type
_entity_poly.pdbx_seq_one_letter_code
_entity_poly.pdbx_strand_id
1 'polypeptide(L)'
;MQDLERSRQMKEAVGLDNLLYTPDADFSCFADLALTSPEDYYKEGQGSLIQAVLTPGNPYMPLPNDEIVRRVQKQVLDLFPSAQGLEVLWSSIVKIGQSLYREEPGKEPFRPDQKTPVKNFFLAGSYTKQDYIDSMEGATLSGRRAAAYICRAGEELFALRRKIAAINGDEAPRDSSTLSLQMS
;
A
#
# COMPACT_ATOMS: atom_id res chain seq x y z
N MET A 1 -25.09 -30.13 4.14
CA MET A 1 -24.23 -31.20 4.68
C MET A 1 -23.09 -31.52 3.71
N GLN A 2 -23.36 -31.75 2.41
CA GLN A 2 -22.32 -31.93 1.37
C GLN A 2 -21.33 -30.76 1.24
N ASP A 3 -21.78 -29.50 1.34
CA ASP A 3 -20.86 -28.34 1.28
C ASP A 3 -19.91 -28.24 2.47
N LEU A 4 -20.30 -28.71 3.65
CA LEU A 4 -19.44 -28.70 4.85
C LEU A 4 -18.35 -29.77 4.77
N GLU A 5 -18.67 -30.95 4.23
CA GLU A 5 -17.66 -31.99 3.99
C GLU A 5 -16.66 -31.55 2.91
N ARG A 6 -17.17 -30.89 1.87
CA ARG A 6 -16.35 -30.34 0.79
C ARG A 6 -15.48 -29.18 1.25
N SER A 7 -15.96 -28.31 2.15
CA SER A 7 -15.15 -27.22 2.72
C SER A 7 -14.11 -27.69 3.73
N ARG A 8 -14.25 -28.91 4.29
CA ARG A 8 -13.36 -29.46 5.33
C ARG A 8 -12.23 -30.33 4.80
N GLN A 9 -12.29 -30.76 3.53
CA GLN A 9 -11.18 -31.49 2.93
C GLN A 9 -10.01 -30.54 2.62
N MET A 10 -8.78 -31.07 2.64
CA MET A 10 -7.55 -30.28 2.45
C MET A 10 -6.85 -30.55 1.11
N LYS A 11 -7.52 -31.24 0.17
CA LYS A 11 -6.96 -31.66 -1.12
C LYS A 11 -7.21 -30.64 -2.22
N GLU A 12 -8.34 -29.96 -2.18
CA GLU A 12 -8.77 -28.97 -3.17
C GLU A 12 -9.21 -27.69 -2.45
N ALA A 13 -8.83 -26.54 -3.00
CA ALA A 13 -9.23 -25.26 -2.46
C ALA A 13 -10.66 -24.94 -2.93
N VAL A 14 -11.58 -24.72 -1.98
CA VAL A 14 -13.00 -24.44 -2.25
C VAL A 14 -13.47 -23.28 -1.42
N GLY A 15 -14.10 -22.30 -2.05
CA GLY A 15 -14.56 -21.09 -1.40
C GLY A 15 -14.70 -19.94 -2.37
N LEU A 16 -14.81 -18.73 -1.83
CA LEU A 16 -14.88 -17.49 -2.60
C LEU A 16 -13.45 -17.01 -2.87
N ASP A 17 -13.09 -16.84 -4.13
CA ASP A 17 -11.77 -16.38 -4.61
C ASP A 17 -11.77 -14.88 -4.97
N ASN A 18 -12.74 -14.13 -4.43
CA ASN A 18 -12.89 -12.71 -4.69
C ASN A 18 -12.44 -11.86 -3.49
N LEU A 19 -12.18 -10.59 -3.75
CA LEU A 19 -12.20 -9.57 -2.70
C LEU A 19 -13.67 -9.35 -2.28
N LEU A 20 -13.95 -9.54 -0.99
CA LEU A 20 -15.29 -9.47 -0.43
C LEU A 20 -15.46 -8.21 0.41
N TYR A 21 -16.71 -7.76 0.50
CA TYR A 21 -17.14 -6.64 1.34
C TYR A 21 -18.25 -7.12 2.27
N THR A 22 -18.28 -6.59 3.49
CA THR A 22 -19.34 -6.90 4.45
C THR A 22 -19.76 -5.65 5.24
N PRO A 23 -21.07 -5.41 5.42
CA PRO A 23 -21.57 -4.41 6.35
C PRO A 23 -21.72 -4.96 7.79
N ASP A 24 -21.60 -6.28 7.97
CA ASP A 24 -21.95 -6.98 9.21
C ASP A 24 -20.73 -7.29 10.10
N ALA A 25 -19.57 -6.72 9.77
CA ALA A 25 -18.34 -6.82 10.55
C ALA A 25 -17.57 -5.48 10.52
N ASP A 26 -16.64 -5.34 11.45
CA ASP A 26 -15.79 -4.16 11.63
C ASP A 26 -14.65 -4.07 10.59
N PHE A 27 -14.43 -5.12 9.80
CA PHE A 27 -13.55 -5.08 8.63
C PHE A 27 -14.34 -4.81 7.35
N SER A 28 -13.87 -3.86 6.55
CA SER A 28 -14.60 -3.39 5.36
C SER A 28 -14.43 -4.33 4.18
N CYS A 29 -13.17 -4.65 3.84
CA CYS A 29 -12.82 -5.58 2.79
C CYS A 29 -11.93 -6.70 3.34
N PHE A 30 -12.12 -7.90 2.80
CA PHE A 30 -11.37 -9.08 3.20
C PHE A 30 -11.30 -10.10 2.07
N ALA A 31 -10.33 -11.01 2.13
CA ALA A 31 -10.16 -12.09 1.17
C ALA A 31 -9.53 -13.31 1.84
N ASP A 32 -9.80 -14.51 1.30
CA ASP A 32 -9.05 -15.71 1.62
C ASP A 32 -7.81 -15.80 0.72
N LEU A 33 -6.65 -15.39 1.24
CA LEU A 33 -5.40 -15.34 0.49
C LEU A 33 -4.90 -16.71 0.06
N ALA A 34 -5.28 -17.78 0.76
CA ALA A 34 -4.96 -19.14 0.34
C ALA A 34 -5.64 -19.50 -1.00
N LEU A 35 -6.72 -18.79 -1.37
CA LEU A 35 -7.43 -18.93 -2.64
C LEU A 35 -7.08 -17.82 -3.62
N THR A 36 -7.06 -16.56 -3.18
CA THR A 36 -6.90 -15.42 -4.09
C THR A 36 -5.45 -15.15 -4.49
N SER A 37 -4.48 -15.64 -3.71
CA SER A 37 -3.05 -15.44 -3.94
C SER A 37 -2.24 -16.69 -3.49
N PRO A 38 -2.54 -17.88 -4.03
CA PRO A 38 -2.08 -19.16 -3.49
C PRO A 38 -0.56 -19.34 -3.56
N GLU A 39 0.12 -18.73 -4.55
CA GLU A 39 1.58 -18.85 -4.72
C GLU A 39 2.36 -18.41 -3.48
N ASP A 40 1.91 -17.34 -2.83
CA ASP A 40 2.57 -16.76 -1.65
C ASP A 40 1.96 -17.21 -0.32
N TYR A 41 0.68 -17.59 -0.32
CA TYR A 41 -0.12 -17.70 0.91
C TYR A 41 -0.76 -19.06 1.16
N TYR A 42 -0.83 -19.95 0.16
CA TYR A 42 -1.28 -21.32 0.40
C TYR A 42 -0.20 -22.10 1.17
N LYS A 43 -0.61 -22.73 2.27
CA LYS A 43 0.25 -23.62 3.05
C LYS A 43 -0.44 -24.96 3.22
N GLU A 44 0.22 -26.01 2.75
CA GLU A 44 -0.30 -27.37 2.85
C GLU A 44 -0.63 -27.70 4.32
N GLY A 45 -1.83 -28.22 4.55
CA GLY A 45 -2.30 -28.57 5.89
C GLY A 45 -2.73 -27.40 6.79
N GLN A 46 -2.77 -26.15 6.30
CA GLN A 46 -3.22 -24.98 7.09
C GLN A 46 -4.60 -24.44 6.72
N GLY A 47 -5.19 -24.90 5.62
CA GLY A 47 -6.52 -24.46 5.19
C GLY A 47 -6.52 -23.03 4.67
N SER A 48 -7.50 -22.23 5.13
CA SER A 48 -7.74 -20.85 4.69
C SER A 48 -6.90 -19.81 5.42
N LEU A 49 -6.61 -18.69 4.74
CA LEU A 49 -5.96 -17.51 5.33
C LEU A 49 -6.78 -16.24 5.05
N ILE A 50 -7.55 -15.79 6.04
CA ILE A 50 -8.34 -14.56 5.92
C ILE A 50 -7.46 -13.34 6.19
N GLN A 51 -7.30 -12.47 5.18
CA GLN A 51 -6.80 -11.11 5.36
C GLN A 51 -7.98 -10.14 5.41
N ALA A 52 -8.06 -9.33 6.46
CA ALA A 52 -9.15 -8.40 6.70
C ALA A 52 -8.64 -7.00 7.04
N VAL A 53 -9.25 -5.97 6.44
CA VAL A 53 -8.90 -4.56 6.68
C VAL A 53 -9.87 -3.95 7.69
N LEU A 54 -9.39 -3.69 8.90
CA LEU A 54 -10.17 -3.04 9.97
C LEU A 54 -10.24 -1.53 9.76
N THR A 55 -11.43 -1.00 9.48
CA THR A 55 -11.66 0.44 9.33
C THR A 55 -13.07 0.82 9.80
N PRO A 56 -13.23 1.84 10.66
CA PRO A 56 -12.19 2.75 11.18
C PRO A 56 -11.23 2.06 12.18
N GLY A 57 -9.93 2.33 12.07
CA GLY A 57 -8.91 1.68 12.90
C GLY A 57 -8.81 2.19 14.34
N ASN A 58 -9.32 3.39 14.63
CA ASN A 58 -9.20 4.05 15.94
C ASN A 58 -9.62 3.18 17.15
N PRO A 59 -10.73 2.42 17.11
CA PRO A 59 -11.14 1.55 18.22
C PRO A 59 -10.17 0.40 18.49
N TYR A 60 -9.37 -0.01 17.49
CA TYR A 60 -8.47 -1.16 17.56
C TYR A 60 -7.03 -0.78 17.93
N MET A 61 -6.59 0.43 17.56
CA MET A 61 -5.23 0.91 17.84
C MET A 61 -4.77 0.68 19.29
N PRO A 62 -5.55 1.03 20.34
CA PRO A 62 -5.11 0.86 21.72
C PRO A 62 -5.21 -0.58 22.25
N LEU A 63 -5.88 -1.50 21.54
CA LEU A 63 -6.14 -2.86 22.04
C LEU A 63 -4.89 -3.75 21.93
N PRO A 64 -4.65 -4.68 22.86
CA PRO A 64 -3.66 -5.75 22.66
C PRO A 64 -4.00 -6.60 21.43
N ASN A 65 -2.99 -7.16 20.75
CA ASN A 65 -3.20 -7.92 19.51
C ASN A 65 -4.15 -9.11 19.72
N ASP A 66 -4.03 -9.84 20.82
CA ASP A 66 -4.89 -11.00 21.11
C ASP A 66 -6.36 -10.61 21.27
N GLU A 67 -6.65 -9.42 21.80
CA GLU A 67 -8.01 -8.90 21.90
C GLU A 67 -8.58 -8.55 20.52
N ILE A 68 -7.74 -8.05 19.61
CA ILE A 68 -8.12 -7.80 18.21
C ILE A 68 -8.44 -9.12 17.52
N VAL A 69 -7.55 -10.11 17.64
CA VAL A 69 -7.72 -11.46 17.07
C VAL A 69 -9.01 -12.09 17.57
N ARG A 70 -9.28 -12.04 18.88
CA ARG A 70 -10.51 -12.58 19.48
C ARG A 70 -11.77 -11.93 18.91
N ARG A 71 -11.77 -10.60 18.71
CA ARG A 71 -12.90 -9.87 18.13
C ARG A 71 -13.12 -10.22 16.67
N VAL A 72 -12.05 -10.24 15.87
CA VAL A 72 -12.13 -10.59 14.44
C VAL A 72 -12.57 -12.04 14.28
N GLN A 73 -12.02 -12.97 15.07
CA GLN A 73 -12.42 -14.38 15.03
C GLN A 73 -13.92 -14.55 15.30
N LYS A 74 -14.46 -13.84 16.31
CA LYS A 74 -15.90 -13.87 16.58
C LYS A 74 -16.70 -13.43 15.36
N GLN A 75 -16.33 -12.31 14.74
CA GLN A 75 -17.02 -11.79 13.55
C GLN A 75 -16.90 -12.72 12.34
N VAL A 76 -15.75 -13.36 12.16
CA VAL A 76 -15.57 -14.40 11.12
C VAL A 76 -16.51 -15.57 11.35
N LEU A 77 -16.68 -16.04 12.60
CA LEU A 77 -17.61 -17.12 12.92
C LEU A 77 -19.08 -16.72 12.71
N ASP A 78 -19.41 -15.46 12.97
CA ASP A 78 -20.75 -14.90 12.74
C ASP A 78 -21.05 -14.80 11.22
N LEU A 79 -20.07 -14.39 10.40
CA LEU A 79 -20.20 -14.31 8.93
C LEU A 79 -20.16 -15.68 8.24
N PHE A 80 -19.33 -16.60 8.75
CA PHE A 80 -19.06 -17.88 8.13
C PHE A 80 -19.36 -19.03 9.10
N PRO A 81 -20.63 -19.49 9.18
CA PRO A 81 -20.99 -20.65 9.99
C PRO A 81 -20.19 -21.92 9.64
N SER A 82 -19.68 -22.04 8.41
CA SER A 82 -18.80 -23.13 7.99
C SER A 82 -17.45 -23.17 8.73
N ALA A 83 -17.01 -22.05 9.29
CA ALA A 83 -15.79 -21.95 10.09
C ALA A 83 -15.97 -22.46 11.53
N GLN A 84 -17.19 -22.82 11.95
CA GLN A 84 -17.42 -23.37 13.28
C GLN A 84 -16.69 -24.71 13.48
N GLY A 85 -15.97 -24.79 14.59
CA GLY A 85 -15.13 -25.93 14.94
C GLY A 85 -13.73 -25.91 14.32
N LEU A 86 -13.37 -24.84 13.59
CA LEU A 86 -11.99 -24.61 13.16
C LEU A 86 -11.17 -23.88 14.23
N GLU A 87 -9.87 -24.14 14.23
CA GLU A 87 -8.92 -23.49 15.14
C GLU A 87 -8.10 -22.44 14.40
N VAL A 88 -7.83 -21.32 15.08
CA VAL A 88 -6.89 -20.31 14.56
C VAL A 88 -5.47 -20.83 14.80
N LEU A 89 -4.82 -21.28 13.74
CA LEU A 89 -3.46 -21.83 13.81
C LEU A 89 -2.41 -20.76 14.13
N TRP A 90 -2.59 -19.57 13.56
CA TRP A 90 -1.74 -18.41 13.79
C TRP A 90 -2.47 -17.13 13.39
N SER A 91 -1.97 -15.99 13.84
CA SER A 91 -2.49 -14.67 13.46
C SER A 91 -1.36 -13.64 13.41
N SER A 92 -1.57 -12.57 12.65
CA SER A 92 -0.66 -11.42 12.59
C SER A 92 -1.47 -10.14 12.52
N ILE A 93 -1.10 -9.15 13.33
CA ILE A 93 -1.75 -7.85 13.38
C ILE A 93 -0.73 -6.78 13.02
N VAL A 94 -1.00 -6.05 11.95
CA VAL A 94 -0.20 -4.90 11.50
C VAL A 94 -0.98 -3.62 11.74
N LYS A 95 -0.47 -2.77 12.63
CA LYS A 95 -1.10 -1.48 12.97
C LYS A 95 -0.36 -0.34 12.29
N ILE A 96 -1.04 0.40 11.42
CA ILE A 96 -0.47 1.54 10.72
C ILE A 96 -1.27 2.80 11.12
N GLY A 97 -0.77 3.54 12.10
CA GLY A 97 -1.46 4.71 12.65
C GLY A 97 -1.55 5.92 11.72
N GLN A 98 -0.61 6.05 10.78
CA GLN A 98 -0.52 7.14 9.80
C GLN A 98 -0.33 6.53 8.41
N SER A 99 -1.33 5.77 7.95
CA SER A 99 -1.25 5.03 6.67
C SER A 99 -1.39 5.95 5.46
N LEU A 100 -2.48 6.71 5.42
CA LEU A 100 -2.88 7.60 4.34
C LEU A 100 -3.27 8.95 4.94
N TYR A 101 -3.21 10.01 4.13
CA TYR A 101 -3.81 11.27 4.56
C TYR A 101 -5.33 11.10 4.59
N ARG A 102 -5.99 11.82 5.51
CA ARG A 102 -7.44 11.74 5.62
C ARG A 102 -8.10 12.59 4.53
N GLU A 103 -8.74 11.93 3.57
CA GLU A 103 -9.55 12.59 2.56
C GLU A 103 -10.84 13.13 3.19
N GLU A 104 -10.86 14.41 3.55
CA GLU A 104 -12.03 15.11 4.06
C GLU A 104 -12.45 16.21 3.07
N PRO A 105 -13.73 16.65 3.09
CA PRO A 105 -14.15 17.81 2.32
C PRO A 105 -13.24 19.02 2.56
N GLY A 106 -12.79 19.65 1.47
CA GLY A 106 -11.92 20.82 1.51
C GLY A 106 -10.42 20.53 1.67
N LYS A 107 -9.96 19.26 1.59
CA LYS A 107 -8.52 18.93 1.67
C LYS A 107 -7.75 19.07 0.35
N GLU A 108 -8.43 19.04 -0.79
CA GLU A 108 -7.81 19.10 -2.12
C GLU A 108 -6.85 20.30 -2.33
N PRO A 109 -7.17 21.55 -1.90
CA PRO A 109 -6.25 22.68 -2.05
C PRO A 109 -4.92 22.54 -1.30
N PHE A 110 -4.86 21.64 -0.30
CA PHE A 110 -3.65 21.40 0.49
C PHE A 110 -2.74 20.31 -0.09
N ARG A 111 -3.16 19.62 -1.15
CA ARG A 111 -2.31 18.65 -1.85
C ARG A 111 -1.26 19.40 -2.65
N PRO A 112 0.05 19.28 -2.31
CA PRO A 112 1.09 20.04 -3.00
C PRO A 112 1.32 19.50 -4.41
N ASP A 113 1.69 20.39 -5.33
CA ASP A 113 2.21 19.99 -6.64
C ASP A 113 3.55 19.25 -6.48
N GLN A 114 3.89 18.37 -7.42
CA GLN A 114 5.18 17.68 -7.42
C GLN A 114 6.35 18.66 -7.66
N LYS A 115 6.12 19.78 -8.35
CA LYS A 115 7.08 20.89 -8.47
C LYS A 115 6.82 21.90 -7.36
N THR A 116 7.74 22.00 -6.41
CA THR A 116 7.63 23.00 -5.33
C THR A 116 8.18 24.37 -5.78
N PRO A 117 7.87 25.45 -5.03
CA PRO A 117 8.50 26.76 -5.24
C PRO A 117 10.01 26.77 -4.94
N VAL A 118 10.53 25.79 -4.20
CA VAL A 118 11.95 25.68 -3.85
C VAL A 118 12.70 25.03 -5.01
N LYS A 119 13.72 25.71 -5.53
CA LYS A 119 14.54 25.20 -6.64
C LYS A 119 15.21 23.89 -6.25
N ASN A 120 15.22 22.92 -7.18
CA ASN A 120 15.77 21.59 -6.96
C ASN A 120 15.12 20.82 -5.78
N PHE A 121 13.86 21.14 -5.46
CA PHE A 121 13.09 20.42 -4.45
C PHE A 121 11.74 19.99 -5.05
N PHE A 122 11.54 18.68 -5.11
CA PHE A 122 10.39 18.03 -5.73
C PHE A 122 9.76 17.06 -4.74
N LEU A 123 8.45 16.84 -4.86
CA LEU A 123 7.70 15.91 -4.02
C LEU A 123 7.10 14.79 -4.86
N ALA A 124 7.06 13.60 -4.28
CA ALA A 124 6.35 12.45 -4.80
C ALA A 124 5.67 11.71 -3.63
N GLY A 125 4.59 11.01 -3.93
CA GLY A 125 3.71 10.38 -2.97
C GLY A 125 2.26 10.64 -3.34
N SER A 126 1.39 9.69 -3.05
CA SER A 126 -0.03 9.71 -3.35
C SER A 126 -0.78 10.91 -2.75
N TYR A 127 -0.27 11.47 -1.65
CA TYR A 127 -0.74 12.73 -1.03
C TYR A 127 -0.53 13.98 -1.88
N THR A 128 0.39 13.96 -2.85
CA THR A 128 0.62 15.08 -3.79
C THR A 128 -0.54 15.21 -4.79
N LYS A 129 -0.60 16.33 -5.50
CA LYS A 129 -1.71 16.67 -6.39
C LYS A 129 -1.76 15.79 -7.63
N GLN A 130 -2.80 14.96 -7.73
CA GLN A 130 -3.09 14.08 -8.87
C GLN A 130 -4.56 13.64 -8.84
N ASP A 131 -5.07 13.14 -9.96
CA ASP A 131 -6.50 12.96 -10.20
C ASP A 131 -7.10 11.70 -9.56
N TYR A 132 -6.26 10.85 -8.97
CA TYR A 132 -6.64 9.69 -8.15
C TYR A 132 -6.56 10.04 -6.66
N ILE A 133 -7.25 9.24 -5.86
CA ILE A 133 -7.21 9.31 -4.40
C ILE A 133 -5.84 8.87 -3.86
N ASP A 134 -5.65 8.96 -2.54
CA ASP A 134 -4.51 8.39 -1.83
C ASP A 134 -4.43 6.86 -2.02
N SER A 135 -3.73 6.44 -3.07
CA SER A 135 -3.74 5.06 -3.58
C SER A 135 -2.41 4.68 -4.22
N MET A 136 -2.23 3.39 -4.49
CA MET A 136 -1.07 2.88 -5.23
C MET A 136 -0.95 3.51 -6.63
N GLU A 137 -2.07 3.71 -7.31
CA GLU A 137 -2.12 4.39 -8.62
C GLU A 137 -1.70 5.85 -8.47
N GLY A 138 -2.26 6.56 -7.48
CA GLY A 138 -1.88 7.93 -7.16
C GLY A 138 -0.40 8.09 -6.82
N ALA A 139 0.18 7.14 -6.07
CA ALA A 139 1.61 7.11 -5.77
C ALA A 139 2.45 6.97 -7.05
N THR A 140 2.07 6.04 -7.93
CA THR A 140 2.76 5.80 -9.21
C THR A 140 2.70 7.03 -10.13
N LEU A 141 1.51 7.60 -10.31
CA LEU A 141 1.31 8.82 -11.09
C LEU A 141 2.10 10.00 -10.54
N SER A 142 2.11 10.17 -9.21
CA SER A 142 2.88 11.24 -8.57
C SER A 142 4.38 11.10 -8.86
N GLY A 143 4.93 9.89 -8.77
CA GLY A 143 6.33 9.61 -9.08
C GLY A 143 6.65 9.91 -10.54
N ARG A 144 5.78 9.51 -11.46
CA ARG A 144 5.93 9.82 -12.89
C ARG A 144 5.91 11.32 -13.17
N ARG A 145 5.01 12.07 -12.52
CA ARG A 145 4.94 13.54 -12.64
C ARG A 145 6.19 14.22 -12.07
N ALA A 146 6.64 13.81 -10.89
CA ALA A 146 7.87 14.31 -10.27
C ALA A 146 9.09 14.07 -11.17
N ALA A 147 9.25 12.86 -11.70
CA ALA A 147 10.31 12.53 -12.65
C ALA A 147 10.26 13.40 -13.91
N ALA A 148 9.06 13.63 -14.47
CA ALA A 148 8.91 14.50 -15.63
C ALA A 148 9.33 15.96 -15.34
N TYR A 149 9.03 16.49 -14.15
CA TYR A 149 9.49 17.82 -13.75
C TYR A 149 11.02 17.89 -13.58
N ILE A 150 11.63 16.86 -12.99
CA ILE A 150 13.09 16.76 -12.84
C ILE A 150 13.76 16.77 -14.21
N CYS A 151 13.30 15.92 -15.14
CA CYS A 151 13.87 15.85 -16.49
C CYS A 151 13.75 17.18 -17.25
N ARG A 152 12.60 17.87 -17.15
CA ARG A 152 12.41 19.20 -17.76
C ARG A 152 13.29 20.28 -17.14
N ALA A 153 13.62 20.16 -15.85
CA ALA A 153 14.48 21.11 -15.14
C ALA A 153 15.98 20.83 -15.34
N GLY A 154 16.37 19.80 -16.10
CA GLY A 154 17.74 19.30 -16.19
C GLY A 154 18.81 20.38 -16.42
N GLU A 155 18.58 21.28 -17.38
CA GLU A 155 19.51 22.38 -17.67
C GLU A 155 19.64 23.36 -16.48
N GLU A 156 18.53 23.75 -15.86
CA GLU A 156 18.51 24.64 -14.70
C GLU A 156 19.19 23.98 -13.49
N LEU A 157 18.94 22.68 -13.28
CA LEU A 157 19.55 21.89 -12.20
C LEU A 157 21.06 21.74 -12.41
N PHE A 158 21.50 21.51 -13.64
CA PHE A 158 22.93 21.45 -13.97
C PHE A 158 23.61 22.80 -13.71
N ALA A 159 23.00 23.90 -14.15
CA ALA A 159 23.51 25.25 -13.88
C ALA A 159 23.56 25.57 -12.38
N LEU A 160 22.54 25.16 -11.62
CA LEU A 160 22.50 25.32 -10.17
C LEU A 160 23.63 24.54 -9.49
N ARG A 161 23.87 23.29 -9.92
CA ARG A 161 24.96 22.46 -9.38
C ARG A 161 26.33 23.10 -9.61
N ARG A 162 26.58 23.70 -10.78
CA ARG A 162 27.83 24.43 -11.05
C ARG A 162 28.01 25.64 -10.14
N LYS A 163 26.94 26.40 -9.87
CA LYS A 163 26.99 27.55 -8.95
C LYS A 163 27.33 27.10 -7.52
N ILE A 164 26.73 26.00 -7.06
CA ILE A 164 27.01 25.44 -5.73
C ILE A 164 28.48 24.98 -5.62
N ALA A 165 28.99 24.26 -6.62
CA ALA A 165 30.39 23.83 -6.65
C ALA A 165 31.36 25.01 -6.58
N ALA A 166 31.09 26.08 -7.33
CA ALA A 166 31.90 27.30 -7.29
C ALA A 166 31.89 28.00 -5.92
N ILE A 167 30.77 27.96 -5.19
CA ILE A 167 30.66 28.51 -3.83
C ILE A 167 31.47 27.68 -2.84
N ASN A 168 31.44 26.35 -2.98
CA ASN A 168 32.09 25.42 -2.05
C ASN A 168 33.59 25.21 -2.34
N GLY A 169 34.10 25.68 -3.48
CA GLY A 169 35.47 25.40 -3.93
C GLY A 169 35.66 24.00 -4.51
N ASP A 170 34.58 23.31 -4.88
CA ASP A 170 34.59 21.97 -5.45
C ASP A 170 34.81 21.99 -6.97
N GLU A 171 35.31 20.88 -7.53
CA GLU A 171 35.42 20.71 -8.98
C GLU A 171 34.03 20.71 -9.63
N ALA A 172 33.84 21.52 -10.67
CA ALA A 172 32.55 21.66 -11.33
C ALA A 172 32.12 20.35 -12.02
N PRO A 173 30.82 20.00 -12.01
CA PRO A 173 30.33 18.82 -12.72
C PRO A 173 30.66 18.88 -14.21
N ARG A 174 31.20 17.77 -14.76
CA ARG A 174 31.53 17.63 -16.18
C ARG A 174 30.28 17.64 -17.05
N ASP A 175 30.38 18.26 -18.22
CA ASP A 175 29.27 18.40 -19.16
C ASP A 175 28.99 17.09 -19.91
N SER A 176 27.72 16.69 -20.03
CA SER A 176 27.34 15.42 -20.68
C SER A 176 27.68 15.37 -22.17
N SER A 177 27.93 16.52 -22.80
CA SER A 177 28.42 16.65 -24.18
C SER A 177 29.80 16.00 -24.42
N THR A 178 30.58 15.81 -23.35
CA THR A 178 31.90 15.15 -23.42
C THR A 178 31.85 13.62 -23.27
N LEU A 179 30.75 13.06 -22.76
CA LEU A 179 30.58 11.60 -22.60
C LEU A 179 30.26 10.89 -23.93
N SER A 180 29.59 11.57 -24.87
CA SER A 180 29.30 11.04 -26.21
C SER A 180 30.52 10.92 -27.13
N LEU A 181 31.67 11.48 -26.75
CA LEU A 181 32.92 11.47 -27.54
C LEU A 181 33.94 10.41 -27.08
N GLN A 182 33.62 9.60 -26.06
CA GLN A 182 34.51 8.53 -25.57
C GLN A 182 34.01 7.10 -25.88
N MET A 183 32.91 6.96 -26.64
CA MET A 183 32.36 5.67 -27.07
C MET A 183 32.21 5.57 -28.60
N SER A 184 33.17 6.11 -29.34
CA SER A 184 33.32 5.93 -30.79
C SER A 184 34.73 5.48 -31.12
#